data_AF-A0A8S9WLA3-F1
#
_entry.id   AF-A0A8S9WLA3-F1
#
_cell.length_a   1.000
_cell.length_b   1.000
_cell.length_c   1.000
_cell.angle_alpha   90.00
_cell.angle_beta   90.00
_cell.angle_gamma   90.00
#
_symmetry.space_group_name_H-M   'P 1'
#
loop_
_entity.id
_entity.type
_entity.pdbx_description
1 polymer ?
#
loop_
_entity_poly.entity_id
_entity_poly.type
_entity_poly.pdbx_seq_one_letter_code
_entity_poly.pdbx_strand_id
1 'polypeptide(L)'
;YKNEKWSAKKMTSKFWETWGELTEKNQMTFKALTSNEGRNLAIRGYRPIIGIAPFAESKFAGYQGDFLSSTLPKYSYLFSPARSSVYNMTFAELKSKQQLKSKKNNDDSLELVTEVSGAAANHQTVLGKTPGIFRILYPHQYLQFTSQAPFFYQDDTRIFFVIPKDSTSWDVKKQYQFFTFYHPYMRTFIRQLNFKGIDSLLNPNPSDKDKEAQELYRQGNMSFFFQNTYDPMVGVYGELPIEEIDFSYDSTYSQYNWELFFHIPLLIAVRLSDNQRFEDAMKWFHYIFDPTLVPEDPNKEPAPARYWKVRPFFEAKPKRIQILMKLLNQGDKAMDKQVTQWEKNPFKPHVIARLRIGAYMKT
;
A
#
# COMPACT_ATOMS: atom_id res chain seq x y z
N TYR A 1 31.44 -5.87 19.58
CA TYR A 1 32.14 -6.32 18.36
C TYR A 1 33.26 -7.27 18.80
N LYS A 2 33.22 -8.53 18.36
CA LYS A 2 34.30 -9.53 18.56
C LYS A 2 34.36 -10.37 17.28
N ASN A 3 35.56 -10.74 16.84
CA ASN A 3 35.80 -11.56 15.64
C ASN A 3 35.05 -11.05 14.40
N GLU A 4 35.16 -9.74 14.13
CA GLU A 4 34.53 -9.07 12.98
C GLU A 4 32.99 -9.13 12.93
N LYS A 5 32.34 -9.62 14.00
CA LYS A 5 30.89 -9.74 14.09
C LYS A 5 30.31 -8.83 15.17
N TRP A 6 29.26 -8.11 14.80
CA TRP A 6 28.42 -7.36 15.72
C TRP A 6 27.37 -8.30 16.30
N SER A 7 27.47 -8.62 17.60
CA SER A 7 26.42 -9.35 18.31
C SER A 7 25.39 -8.36 18.86
N ALA A 8 24.13 -8.49 18.44
CA ALA A 8 23.02 -7.57 18.74
C ALA A 8 22.47 -7.65 20.19
N LYS A 9 23.32 -7.73 21.23
CA LYS A 9 22.83 -7.97 22.60
C LYS A 9 23.33 -7.04 23.72
N LYS A 10 24.26 -6.12 23.49
CA LYS A 10 24.58 -5.07 24.48
C LYS A 10 25.42 -3.96 23.83
N MET A 11 24.91 -2.74 23.78
CA MET A 11 25.75 -1.56 23.54
C MET A 11 26.27 -1.08 24.88
N THR A 12 27.59 -0.99 25.03
CA THR A 12 28.23 -0.48 26.25
C THR A 12 28.07 1.05 26.32
N SER A 13 27.86 1.61 27.52
CA SER A 13 27.79 3.07 27.75
C SER A 13 29.02 3.82 27.23
N LYS A 14 30.20 3.19 27.21
CA LYS A 14 31.44 3.72 26.60
C LYS A 14 31.32 4.10 25.12
N PHE A 15 30.32 3.57 24.42
CA PHE A 15 30.10 3.80 22.99
C PHE A 15 29.30 5.08 22.71
N TRP A 16 28.69 5.66 23.74
CA TRP A 16 27.74 6.76 23.64
C TRP A 16 28.23 7.98 24.41
N GLU A 17 28.27 9.13 23.76
CA GLU A 17 28.27 10.41 24.43
C GLU A 17 26.82 10.69 24.87
N THR A 18 26.54 10.48 26.16
CA THR A 18 25.21 10.66 26.72
C THR A 18 25.06 12.05 27.31
N TRP A 19 23.95 12.70 27.02
CA TRP A 19 23.53 13.96 27.63
C TRP A 19 22.52 13.76 28.79
N GLY A 20 22.32 12.52 29.24
CA GLY A 20 21.48 12.16 30.41
C GLY A 20 21.60 10.68 30.81
N GLU A 21 20.94 10.28 31.89
CA GLU A 21 21.02 8.89 32.40
C GLU A 21 20.38 7.85 31.47
N LEU A 22 21.14 6.78 31.23
CA LEU A 22 20.73 5.55 30.53
C LEU A 22 20.26 4.52 31.56
N THR A 23 18.96 4.27 31.68
CA THR A 23 18.45 3.15 32.51
C THR A 23 18.18 1.93 31.62
N GLU A 24 18.55 0.72 32.10
CA GLU A 24 18.42 -0.55 31.33
C GLU A 24 16.97 -0.90 30.94
N LYS A 25 15.96 -0.22 31.50
CA LYS A 25 14.53 -0.48 31.25
C LYS A 25 13.93 0.35 30.11
N ASN A 26 14.66 1.31 29.56
CA ASN A 26 14.13 2.19 28.52
C ASN A 26 14.32 1.57 27.12
N GLN A 27 13.21 1.24 26.45
CA GLN A 27 13.23 1.00 25.01
C GLN A 27 13.72 2.28 24.30
N MET A 28 14.66 2.14 23.38
CA MET A 28 15.28 3.26 22.67
C MET A 28 14.99 3.17 21.19
N THR A 29 14.80 4.32 20.56
CA THR A 29 14.82 4.45 19.11
C THR A 29 16.15 5.05 18.71
N PHE A 30 16.73 4.52 17.63
CA PHE A 30 17.97 5.05 17.09
C PHE A 30 17.73 5.67 15.72
N LYS A 31 18.49 6.70 15.40
CA LYS A 31 18.52 7.28 14.07
C LYS A 31 19.95 7.41 13.59
N ALA A 32 20.22 6.84 12.43
CA ALA A 32 21.47 7.06 11.73
C ALA A 32 21.38 8.37 10.95
N LEU A 33 22.31 9.27 11.19
CA LEU A 33 22.44 10.58 10.56
C LEU A 33 23.81 10.66 9.91
N THR A 34 23.89 11.11 8.68
CA THR A 34 25.16 11.24 7.95
C THR A 34 25.43 12.71 7.65
N SER A 35 26.67 13.14 7.86
CA SER A 35 27.09 14.52 7.59
C SER A 35 28.42 14.60 6.87
N ASN A 36 28.49 15.55 5.93
CA ASN A 36 29.68 15.81 5.13
C ASN A 36 30.81 16.42 5.99
N GLU A 37 30.46 17.19 7.02
CA GLU A 37 31.42 17.75 7.97
C GLU A 37 32.15 16.62 8.75
N GLY A 38 33.42 16.41 8.38
CA GLY A 38 34.26 15.35 8.94
C GLY A 38 33.94 13.93 8.44
N ARG A 39 33.10 13.78 7.42
CA ARG A 39 32.65 12.47 6.88
C ARG A 39 32.15 11.53 7.98
N ASN A 40 31.22 12.03 8.78
CA ASN A 40 30.76 11.35 9.98
C ASN A 40 29.42 10.64 9.76
N LEU A 41 29.35 9.38 10.18
CA LEU A 41 28.09 8.71 10.50
C LEU A 41 27.83 8.92 11.99
N ALA A 42 26.79 9.65 12.34
CA ALA A 42 26.32 9.80 13.71
C ALA A 42 25.11 8.90 13.95
N ILE A 43 25.13 8.08 14.99
CA ILE A 43 23.93 7.39 15.47
C ILE A 43 23.44 8.16 16.69
N ARG A 44 22.19 8.63 16.66
CA ARG A 44 21.54 9.31 17.80
C ARG A 44 20.51 8.41 18.44
N GLY A 45 20.55 8.34 19.77
CA GLY A 45 19.55 7.69 20.60
C GLY A 45 18.44 8.67 20.99
N TYR A 46 17.20 8.19 20.90
CA TYR A 46 15.99 8.90 21.29
C TYR A 46 15.23 8.10 22.34
N ARG A 47 14.72 8.81 23.34
CA ARG A 47 13.70 8.27 24.25
C ARG A 47 12.38 8.15 23.47
N PRO A 48 11.51 7.19 23.79
CA PRO A 48 10.31 6.92 23.02
C PRO A 48 9.22 8.01 23.16
N ILE A 49 9.44 9.03 23.99
CA ILE A 49 8.47 10.08 24.30
C ILE A 49 8.53 11.22 23.25
N ILE A 50 7.39 11.87 23.03
CA ILE A 50 7.14 12.91 22.01
C ILE A 50 8.07 14.11 22.18
N GLY A 51 8.66 14.60 21.07
CA GLY A 51 9.30 15.92 21.02
C GLY A 51 10.62 16.01 21.79
N ILE A 52 11.29 14.88 22.02
CA ILE A 52 12.51 14.83 22.82
C ILE A 52 13.75 15.05 21.94
N ALA A 53 14.65 15.92 22.42
CA ALA A 53 16.00 16.09 21.89
C ALA A 53 16.79 14.77 22.00
N PRO A 54 17.74 14.49 21.09
CA PRO A 54 18.56 13.29 21.21
C PRO A 54 19.22 13.26 22.60
N PHE A 55 19.25 12.09 23.23
CA PHE A 55 19.80 11.95 24.59
C PHE A 55 21.20 11.34 24.58
N ALA A 56 21.60 10.73 23.47
CA ALA A 56 22.93 10.19 23.26
C ALA A 56 23.32 10.24 21.78
N GLU A 57 24.61 10.36 21.51
CA GLU A 57 25.19 10.31 20.16
C GLU A 57 26.45 9.45 20.14
N SER A 58 26.71 8.82 19.00
CA SER A 58 27.99 8.19 18.69
C SER A 58 28.38 8.54 17.27
N LYS A 59 29.64 8.94 17.04
CA LYS A 59 30.15 9.36 15.73
C LYS A 59 31.20 8.38 15.22
N PHE A 60 31.09 8.04 13.95
CA PHE A 60 32.05 7.23 13.22
C PHE A 60 32.62 8.05 12.08
N ALA A 61 33.93 8.26 12.09
CA ALA A 61 34.64 8.92 11.01
C ALA A 61 34.81 8.00 9.79
N GLY A 62 35.01 8.59 8.61
CA GLY A 62 35.34 7.85 7.38
C GLY A 62 34.12 7.25 6.66
N TYR A 63 32.91 7.76 6.91
CA TYR A 63 31.73 7.37 6.15
C TYR A 63 31.85 7.82 4.69
N GLN A 64 31.62 6.89 3.75
CA GLN A 64 31.75 7.12 2.31
C GLN A 64 30.42 7.08 1.53
N GLY A 65 29.28 6.95 2.22
CA GLY A 65 27.96 6.97 1.59
C GLY A 65 27.38 8.38 1.46
N ASP A 66 26.10 8.45 1.11
CA ASP A 66 25.40 9.71 0.93
C ASP A 66 25.15 10.45 2.24
N PHE A 67 25.34 11.77 2.22
CA PHE A 67 25.20 12.63 3.37
C PHE A 67 23.80 13.27 3.41
N LEU A 68 23.12 13.16 4.56
CA LEU A 68 21.80 13.75 4.78
C LEU A 68 21.86 15.27 5.02
N SER A 69 23.00 15.78 5.49
CA SER A 69 23.19 17.21 5.76
C SER A 69 24.66 17.62 5.62
N SER A 70 24.90 18.90 5.34
CA SER A 70 26.25 19.47 5.39
C SER A 70 26.81 19.42 6.81
N THR A 71 26.01 19.81 7.81
CA THR A 71 26.36 19.79 9.24
C THR A 71 25.27 19.08 10.05
N LEU A 72 25.62 18.42 11.16
CA LEU A 72 24.63 17.80 12.03
C LEU A 72 24.00 18.86 12.95
N PRO A 73 22.68 19.07 12.92
CA PRO A 73 22.04 20.02 13.81
C PRO A 73 22.27 19.59 15.27
N LYS A 74 22.55 20.55 16.16
CA LYS A 74 22.76 20.27 17.59
C LYS A 74 21.54 19.63 18.24
N TYR A 75 20.34 20.03 17.81
CA TYR A 75 19.06 19.44 18.20
C TYR A 75 18.31 18.97 16.96
N SER A 76 18.08 17.66 16.84
CA SER A 76 17.17 17.06 15.87
C SER A 76 16.02 16.41 16.62
N TYR A 77 15.04 17.22 17.02
CA TYR A 77 13.84 16.73 17.70
C TYR A 77 13.16 15.66 16.84
N LEU A 78 12.66 14.62 17.50
CA LEU A 78 11.86 13.59 16.87
C LEU A 78 10.40 13.74 17.33
N PHE A 79 9.62 14.43 16.51
CA PHE A 79 8.18 14.56 16.69
C PHE A 79 7.48 13.37 16.07
N SER A 80 6.60 12.75 16.85
CA SER A 80 5.70 11.70 16.40
C SER A 80 4.30 12.30 16.14
N PRO A 81 3.45 11.58 15.38
CA PRO A 81 2.01 11.81 15.37
C PRO A 81 1.46 11.98 16.78
N ALA A 82 0.37 12.74 16.94
CA ALA A 82 -0.20 12.94 18.26
C ALA A 82 -0.59 11.58 18.87
N ARG A 83 -0.43 11.45 20.19
CA ARG A 83 -0.77 10.24 20.95
C ARG A 83 0.00 8.99 20.50
N SER A 84 1.13 9.17 19.82
CA SER A 84 2.02 8.07 19.42
C SER A 84 3.43 8.25 19.97
N SER A 85 4.15 7.15 20.12
CA SER A 85 5.54 7.08 20.54
C SER A 85 6.37 6.38 19.49
N VAL A 86 7.69 6.51 19.56
CA VAL A 86 8.55 5.74 18.67
C VAL A 86 8.83 4.38 19.27
N TYR A 87 8.43 3.32 18.57
CA TYR A 87 8.53 1.94 19.00
C TYR A 87 8.99 1.05 17.85
N ASN A 88 10.07 0.29 18.03
CA ASN A 88 10.65 -0.60 17.00
C ASN A 88 10.79 0.08 15.63
N MET A 89 11.34 1.30 15.61
CA MET A 89 11.50 2.10 14.37
C MET A 89 10.17 2.42 13.67
N THR A 90 9.06 2.48 14.39
CA THR A 90 7.75 2.93 13.88
C THR A 90 7.16 3.96 14.82
N PHE A 91 6.22 4.79 14.35
CA PHE A 91 5.35 5.51 15.28
C PHE A 91 4.20 4.58 15.68
N ALA A 92 4.04 4.29 16.96
CA ALA A 92 3.01 3.41 17.47
C ALA A 92 2.10 4.17 18.45
N GLU A 93 0.80 3.96 18.32
CA GLU A 93 -0.20 4.56 19.19
C GLU A 93 -0.01 4.15 20.66
N LEU A 94 -0.26 5.08 21.57
CA LEU A 94 -0.16 4.88 23.02
C LEU A 94 -1.44 4.23 23.56
N LYS A 95 -1.30 3.16 24.35
CA LYS A 95 -2.42 2.35 24.88
C LYS A 95 -3.38 3.06 25.88
N SER A 96 -3.06 4.26 26.40
CA SER A 96 -4.03 5.26 26.95
C SER A 96 -3.38 6.38 27.80
N LYS A 97 -4.02 7.57 27.74
CA LYS A 97 -4.02 8.77 28.63
C LYS A 97 -2.72 9.44 29.11
N GLN A 98 -1.51 8.91 28.86
CA GLN A 98 -0.34 9.53 29.50
C GLN A 98 0.21 10.81 28.88
N GLN A 99 -0.24 11.28 27.70
CA GLN A 99 0.22 12.58 27.18
C GLN A 99 -0.60 13.05 25.98
N LEU A 100 -1.63 13.85 26.25
CA LEU A 100 -1.96 15.10 25.54
C LEU A 100 -3.27 15.63 26.13
N LYS A 101 -3.21 16.79 26.79
CA LYS A 101 -4.37 17.65 27.06
C LYS A 101 -4.83 18.28 25.73
N SER A 102 -5.16 17.47 24.73
CA SER A 102 -5.81 17.96 23.52
C SER A 102 -7.27 18.23 23.87
N LYS A 103 -7.64 19.52 23.87
CA LYS A 103 -9.03 19.97 24.01
C LYS A 103 -9.78 19.53 22.75
N LYS A 104 -10.76 18.64 22.92
CA LYS A 104 -11.59 18.02 21.87
C LYS A 104 -10.80 17.08 20.98
N ASN A 105 -10.94 15.77 21.18
CA ASN A 105 -11.17 14.76 20.14
C ASN A 105 -11.06 13.36 20.76
N ASN A 106 -11.81 12.42 20.19
CA ASN A 106 -11.85 11.02 20.56
C ASN A 106 -10.42 10.44 20.65
N ASP A 107 -10.22 9.48 21.54
CA ASP A 107 -8.97 8.73 21.72
C ASP A 107 -8.65 7.76 20.57
N ASP A 108 -9.26 7.98 19.40
CA ASP A 108 -9.12 7.13 18.22
C ASP A 108 -8.76 7.95 16.96
N SER A 109 -8.19 9.15 17.08
CA SER A 109 -7.86 9.98 15.91
C SER A 109 -6.40 9.83 15.45
N LEU A 110 -6.18 9.80 14.12
CA LEU A 110 -4.84 9.88 13.53
C LEU A 110 -4.48 11.34 13.25
N GLU A 111 -3.51 11.90 13.98
CA GLU A 111 -3.01 13.25 13.74
C GLU A 111 -1.55 13.25 13.31
N LEU A 112 -1.28 13.62 12.07
CA LEU A 112 0.06 13.58 11.47
C LEU A 112 0.79 14.92 11.63
N VAL A 113 2.10 14.85 11.84
CA VAL A 113 2.98 16.03 11.84
C VAL A 113 3.05 16.59 10.43
N THR A 114 2.69 17.85 10.24
CA THR A 114 2.71 18.52 8.92
C THR A 114 3.88 19.48 8.78
N GLU A 115 4.26 20.15 9.87
CA GLU A 115 5.32 21.15 9.92
C GLU A 115 6.00 21.13 11.30
N VAL A 116 7.27 21.54 11.35
CA VAL A 116 8.04 21.65 12.59
C VAL A 116 8.76 23.01 12.62
N SER A 117 8.67 23.70 13.76
CA SER A 117 9.34 24.99 14.01
C SER A 117 10.05 24.95 15.35
N GLY A 118 11.37 24.81 15.32
CA GLY A 118 12.20 24.67 16.52
C GLY A 118 11.80 23.46 17.36
N ALA A 119 11.33 23.71 18.58
CA ALA A 119 10.88 22.69 19.54
C ALA A 119 9.35 22.45 19.52
N ALA A 120 8.64 22.97 18.51
CA ALA A 120 7.20 22.76 18.32
C ALA A 120 6.89 22.08 16.98
N ALA A 121 5.82 21.30 16.95
CA ALA A 121 5.29 20.64 15.75
C ALA A 121 3.81 20.96 15.59
N ASN A 122 3.38 21.15 14.34
CA ASN A 122 1.98 21.27 13.98
C ASN A 122 1.45 19.89 13.58
N HIS A 123 0.26 19.56 14.08
CA HIS A 123 -0.44 18.33 13.78
C HIS A 123 -1.73 18.61 13.02
N GLN A 124 -2.09 17.71 12.11
CA GLN A 124 -3.35 17.75 11.37
C GLN A 124 -4.07 16.43 11.56
N THR A 125 -5.33 16.48 12.01
CA THR A 125 -6.19 15.30 12.08
C THR A 125 -6.53 14.82 10.66
N VAL A 126 -6.19 13.57 10.36
CA VAL A 126 -6.39 12.94 9.05
C VAL A 126 -7.53 11.93 9.11
N LEU A 127 -7.58 11.11 10.16
CA LEU A 127 -8.65 10.14 10.39
C LEU A 127 -9.28 10.43 11.75
N GLY A 128 -10.61 10.42 11.82
CA GLY A 128 -11.36 10.58 13.06
C GLY A 128 -11.40 9.30 13.91
N LYS A 129 -11.14 8.14 13.29
CA LYS A 129 -11.12 6.82 13.92
C LYS A 129 -9.93 5.97 13.46
N THR A 130 -9.34 5.24 14.38
CA THR A 130 -8.24 4.30 14.17
C THR A 130 -8.59 2.98 14.87
N PRO A 131 -9.01 1.93 14.13
CA PRO A 131 -9.39 0.66 14.74
C PRO A 131 -8.23 0.00 15.50
N GLY A 132 -8.39 -0.23 16.81
CA GLY A 132 -7.36 -0.92 17.60
C GLY A 132 -6.14 -0.03 17.85
N ILE A 133 -4.94 -0.54 17.58
CA ILE A 133 -3.68 0.20 17.75
C ILE A 133 -3.02 0.42 16.40
N PHE A 134 -2.81 1.68 16.01
CA PHE A 134 -2.09 1.95 14.77
C PHE A 134 -0.57 1.98 14.93
N ARG A 135 0.10 1.70 13.81
CA ARG A 135 1.53 1.86 13.58
C ARG A 135 1.79 2.56 12.25
N ILE A 136 2.83 3.38 12.22
CA ILE A 136 3.28 4.07 11.02
C ILE A 136 4.74 3.73 10.77
N LEU A 137 4.98 3.10 9.63
CA LEU A 137 6.31 2.88 9.09
C LEU A 137 6.62 4.01 8.09
N TYR A 138 7.55 4.87 8.47
CA TYR A 138 7.95 6.04 7.69
C TYR A 138 9.39 5.92 7.18
N PRO A 139 9.78 6.68 6.15
CA PRO A 139 11.16 6.66 5.65
C PRO A 139 12.14 7.26 6.68
N HIS A 140 13.09 6.45 7.16
CA HIS A 140 14.04 6.85 8.19
C HIS A 140 15.15 7.80 7.72
N GLN A 141 15.25 8.03 6.41
CA GLN A 141 16.26 8.92 5.82
C GLN A 141 16.03 10.39 6.22
N TYR A 142 14.78 10.79 6.50
CA TYR A 142 14.48 12.17 6.87
C TYR A 142 14.88 12.46 8.31
N LEU A 143 15.58 13.57 8.59
CA LEU A 143 15.91 14.04 9.93
C LEU A 143 14.69 14.17 10.86
N GLN A 144 13.55 14.61 10.30
CA GLN A 144 12.24 14.63 10.95
C GLN A 144 11.20 14.27 9.89
N PHE A 145 10.30 13.35 10.20
CA PHE A 145 9.20 13.01 9.29
C PHE A 145 8.01 13.95 9.54
N THR A 146 7.66 14.75 8.54
CA THR A 146 6.56 15.72 8.53
C THR A 146 5.61 15.44 7.35
N SER A 147 5.41 14.15 7.04
CA SER A 147 4.61 13.73 5.89
C SER A 147 5.14 14.29 4.55
N GLN A 148 6.46 14.34 4.37
CA GLN A 148 7.09 14.79 3.12
C GLN A 148 7.33 13.66 2.10
N ALA A 149 7.01 12.42 2.47
CA ALA A 149 7.21 11.24 1.62
C ALA A 149 6.18 10.16 1.94
N PRO A 150 5.94 9.21 1.00
CA PRO A 150 5.03 8.10 1.22
C PRO A 150 5.44 7.24 2.41
N PHE A 151 4.45 6.64 3.06
CA PHE A 151 4.63 5.83 4.26
C PHE A 151 3.55 4.75 4.34
N PHE A 152 3.72 3.79 5.24
CA PHE A 152 2.71 2.78 5.52
C PHE A 152 2.03 3.07 6.84
N TYR A 153 0.70 3.08 6.81
CA TYR A 153 -0.14 3.02 8.00
C TYR A 153 -0.63 1.58 8.16
N GLN A 154 -0.60 1.05 9.38
CA GLN A 154 -1.13 -0.25 9.71
C GLN A 154 -1.94 -0.14 11.00
N ASP A 155 -3.08 -0.81 11.06
CA ASP A 155 -3.78 -1.09 12.30
C ASP A 155 -3.96 -2.60 12.50
N ASP A 156 -4.79 -2.99 13.47
CA ASP A 156 -5.01 -4.40 13.80
C ASP A 156 -5.75 -5.18 12.70
N THR A 157 -6.37 -4.47 11.76
CA THR A 157 -7.22 -5.05 10.71
C THR A 157 -6.69 -4.82 9.30
N ARG A 158 -6.01 -3.71 9.04
CA ARG A 158 -5.70 -3.25 7.67
C ARG A 158 -4.34 -2.56 7.57
N ILE A 159 -3.83 -2.54 6.34
CA ILE A 159 -2.60 -1.84 5.97
C ILE A 159 -2.90 -0.93 4.78
N PHE A 160 -2.45 0.32 4.86
CA PHE A 160 -2.53 1.30 3.78
C PHE A 160 -1.16 1.81 3.40
N PHE A 161 -0.94 1.95 2.11
CA PHE A 161 0.12 2.80 1.57
C PHE A 161 -0.44 4.22 1.42
N VAL A 162 0.22 5.19 2.03
CA VAL A 162 -0.28 6.57 2.11
C VAL A 162 0.67 7.49 1.36
N ILE A 163 0.13 8.24 0.40
CA ILE A 163 0.86 9.24 -0.37
C ILE A 163 0.45 10.63 0.10
N PRO A 164 1.33 11.39 0.77
CA PRO A 164 1.07 12.78 1.10
C PRO A 164 1.31 13.69 -0.11
N LYS A 165 0.55 14.77 -0.19
CA LYS A 165 0.68 15.85 -1.17
C LYS A 165 0.54 17.19 -0.47
N ASP A 166 1.34 18.17 -0.86
CA ASP A 166 1.17 19.53 -0.36
C ASP A 166 -0.16 20.12 -0.86
N SER A 167 -0.86 20.76 0.05
CA SER A 167 -2.14 21.40 -0.21
C SER A 167 -1.94 22.86 -0.58
N THR A 168 -2.75 23.37 -1.49
CA THR A 168 -2.83 24.81 -1.77
C THR A 168 -3.84 25.53 -0.88
N SER A 169 -4.59 24.79 -0.05
CA SER A 169 -5.55 25.37 0.91
C SER A 169 -4.82 25.98 2.11
N TRP A 170 -5.38 27.04 2.68
CA TRP A 170 -4.85 27.69 3.87
C TRP A 170 -5.15 26.90 5.16
N ASP A 171 -6.25 26.15 5.20
CA ASP A 171 -6.70 25.35 6.35
C ASP A 171 -6.06 23.96 6.44
N VAL A 172 -5.71 23.40 5.30
CA VAL A 172 -5.13 22.05 5.18
C VAL A 172 -3.74 22.23 4.63
N LYS A 173 -2.70 21.82 5.37
CA LYS A 173 -1.31 21.91 4.91
C LYS A 173 -0.93 20.75 4.01
N LYS A 174 -1.40 19.55 4.35
CA LYS A 174 -1.09 18.30 3.66
C LYS A 174 -2.38 17.55 3.35
N GLN A 175 -2.49 17.03 2.14
CA GLN A 175 -3.53 16.08 1.77
C GLN A 175 -2.93 14.67 1.70
N TYR A 176 -3.71 13.65 2.01
CA TYR A 176 -3.28 12.25 2.06
C TYR A 176 -4.19 11.36 1.21
N GLN A 177 -3.60 10.63 0.27
CA GLN A 177 -4.31 9.60 -0.49
C GLN A 177 -3.93 8.23 0.07
N PHE A 178 -4.96 7.42 0.36
CA PHE A 178 -4.80 6.09 0.92
C PHE A 178 -5.01 5.04 -0.16
N PHE A 179 -4.13 4.05 -0.19
CA PHE A 179 -4.23 2.89 -1.08
C PHE A 179 -4.20 1.62 -0.24
N THR A 180 -5.12 0.69 -0.51
CA THR A 180 -5.15 -0.64 0.13
C THR A 180 -3.83 -1.37 -0.12
N PHE A 181 -3.16 -1.82 0.95
CA PHE A 181 -1.88 -2.53 0.89
C PHE A 181 -1.97 -3.92 1.58
N TYR A 182 -3.04 -4.63 1.27
CA TYR A 182 -3.25 -6.04 1.59
C TYR A 182 -4.25 -6.63 0.59
N HIS A 183 -4.36 -7.96 0.53
CA HIS A 183 -5.36 -8.62 -0.31
C HIS A 183 -6.58 -9.07 0.52
N PRO A 184 -7.76 -8.44 0.37
CA PRO A 184 -8.91 -8.70 1.25
C PRO A 184 -9.46 -10.12 1.15
N TYR A 185 -9.42 -10.72 -0.05
CA TYR A 185 -10.00 -12.04 -0.30
C TYR A 185 -9.01 -13.21 -0.13
N MET A 186 -7.81 -12.98 0.42
CA MET A 186 -6.81 -14.05 0.44
C MET A 186 -7.22 -15.25 1.29
N ARG A 187 -7.83 -14.98 2.45
CA ARG A 187 -8.38 -16.03 3.31
C ARG A 187 -9.49 -16.80 2.58
N THR A 188 -10.34 -16.11 1.84
CA THR A 188 -11.41 -16.70 1.03
C THR A 188 -10.83 -17.61 -0.05
N PHE A 189 -9.81 -17.16 -0.79
CA PHE A 189 -9.15 -17.97 -1.83
C PHE A 189 -8.58 -19.26 -1.26
N ILE A 190 -7.82 -19.17 -0.17
CA ILE A 190 -7.21 -20.34 0.49
C ILE A 190 -8.30 -21.31 0.96
N ARG A 191 -9.38 -20.79 1.56
CA ARG A 191 -10.49 -21.63 2.03
C ARG A 191 -11.18 -22.35 0.86
N GLN A 192 -11.53 -21.63 -0.21
CA GLN A 192 -12.23 -22.20 -1.35
C GLN A 192 -11.38 -23.27 -2.05
N LEU A 193 -10.09 -22.99 -2.26
CA LEU A 193 -9.16 -23.93 -2.85
C LEU A 193 -9.03 -25.22 -2.01
N ASN A 194 -8.87 -25.09 -0.69
CA ASN A 194 -8.71 -26.24 0.19
C ASN A 194 -10.00 -27.05 0.38
N PHE A 195 -11.17 -26.41 0.27
CA PHE A 195 -12.45 -27.06 0.56
C PHE A 195 -13.07 -27.71 -0.68
N LYS A 196 -13.14 -26.99 -1.80
CA LYS A 196 -13.84 -27.41 -3.03
C LYS A 196 -12.94 -27.48 -4.26
N GLY A 197 -11.64 -27.24 -4.10
CA GLY A 197 -10.67 -27.27 -5.20
C GLY A 197 -10.71 -26.02 -6.07
N ILE A 198 -10.09 -26.14 -7.25
CA ILE A 198 -9.87 -25.02 -8.15
C ILE A 198 -11.16 -24.48 -8.78
N ASP A 199 -12.16 -25.33 -8.99
CA ASP A 199 -13.46 -24.95 -9.57
C ASP A 199 -14.16 -23.88 -8.73
N SER A 200 -14.11 -24.00 -7.41
CA SER A 200 -14.74 -23.03 -6.51
C SER A 200 -14.06 -21.67 -6.50
N LEU A 201 -12.79 -21.61 -6.91
CA LEU A 201 -12.02 -20.37 -7.01
C LEU A 201 -12.22 -19.70 -8.38
N LEU A 202 -12.13 -20.47 -9.47
CA LEU A 202 -12.15 -19.93 -10.84
C LEU A 202 -13.54 -19.88 -11.48
N ASN A 203 -14.47 -20.73 -11.03
CA ASN A 203 -15.85 -20.78 -11.49
C ASN A 203 -16.83 -20.98 -10.32
N PRO A 204 -16.82 -20.09 -9.31
CA PRO A 204 -17.76 -20.15 -8.19
C PRO A 204 -19.20 -20.12 -8.69
N ASN A 205 -20.06 -20.93 -8.08
CA ASN A 205 -21.49 -20.97 -8.38
C ASN A 205 -22.22 -19.83 -7.63
N PRO A 206 -22.92 -18.90 -8.31
CA PRO A 206 -23.63 -17.82 -7.64
C PRO A 206 -24.77 -18.32 -6.74
N SER A 207 -25.35 -19.48 -7.03
CA SER A 207 -26.43 -20.10 -6.24
C SER A 207 -25.90 -21.08 -5.17
N ASP A 208 -24.58 -21.11 -4.91
CA ASP A 208 -24.00 -21.98 -3.87
C ASP A 208 -24.53 -21.59 -2.47
N LYS A 209 -24.58 -22.53 -1.52
CA LYS A 209 -24.96 -22.23 -0.13
C LYS A 209 -23.83 -21.53 0.63
N ASP A 210 -22.59 -21.66 0.17
CA ASP A 210 -21.42 -21.03 0.76
C ASP A 210 -21.32 -19.56 0.36
N LYS A 211 -21.65 -18.65 1.28
CA LYS A 211 -21.65 -17.20 1.04
C LYS A 211 -20.31 -16.66 0.56
N GLU A 212 -19.18 -17.14 1.08
CA GLU A 212 -17.90 -16.59 0.62
C GLU A 212 -17.49 -17.15 -0.75
N ALA A 213 -18.07 -18.28 -1.20
CA ALA A 213 -17.93 -18.71 -2.59
C ALA A 213 -18.73 -17.78 -3.50
N GLN A 214 -19.94 -17.37 -3.09
CA GLN A 214 -20.73 -16.37 -3.82
C GLN A 214 -19.99 -15.04 -3.93
N GLU A 215 -19.26 -14.63 -2.89
CA GLU A 215 -18.42 -13.43 -2.90
C GLU A 215 -17.27 -13.49 -3.92
N LEU A 216 -16.97 -14.64 -4.53
CA LEU A 216 -15.98 -14.75 -5.60
C LEU A 216 -16.62 -14.74 -6.98
N TYR A 217 -17.94 -14.80 -7.10
CA TYR A 217 -18.61 -14.81 -8.38
C TYR A 217 -18.24 -13.57 -9.21
N ARG A 218 -17.70 -13.83 -10.41
CA ARG A 218 -17.12 -12.83 -11.34
C ARG A 218 -16.10 -11.90 -10.69
N GLN A 219 -15.38 -12.43 -9.69
CA GLN A 219 -14.31 -11.80 -8.93
C GLN A 219 -14.72 -10.66 -8.00
N GLY A 220 -15.94 -10.76 -7.50
CA GLY A 220 -16.24 -10.46 -6.11
C GLY A 220 -16.71 -9.05 -5.79
N ASN A 221 -17.35 -8.96 -4.63
CA ASN A 221 -18.06 -7.76 -4.21
C ASN A 221 -17.07 -6.65 -3.84
N MET A 222 -17.48 -5.41 -4.09
CA MET A 222 -16.77 -4.24 -3.58
C MET A 222 -17.30 -3.90 -2.19
N SER A 223 -16.42 -3.77 -1.21
CA SER A 223 -16.76 -3.34 0.15
C SER A 223 -16.26 -1.91 0.40
N PHE A 224 -17.23 -1.01 0.64
CA PHE A 224 -17.00 0.41 0.93
C PHE A 224 -16.93 0.65 2.44
N PHE A 225 -15.81 0.24 3.05
CA PHE A 225 -15.65 0.26 4.51
C PHE A 225 -15.05 1.58 5.05
N PHE A 226 -14.25 2.29 4.24
CA PHE A 226 -13.30 3.28 4.74
C PHE A 226 -13.96 4.45 5.47
N GLN A 227 -15.06 5.00 4.91
CA GLN A 227 -15.80 6.12 5.52
C GLN A 227 -16.28 5.78 6.93
N ASN A 228 -16.95 4.63 7.10
CA ASN A 228 -17.57 4.23 8.36
C ASN A 228 -16.52 3.78 9.39
N THR A 229 -15.41 3.22 8.92
CA THR A 229 -14.37 2.63 9.77
C THR A 229 -13.37 3.68 10.28
N TYR A 230 -12.96 4.61 9.41
CA TYR A 230 -11.86 5.55 9.71
C TYR A 230 -12.30 7.00 9.87
N ASP A 231 -13.53 7.34 9.47
CA ASP A 231 -14.06 8.72 9.53
C ASP A 231 -13.07 9.74 8.92
N PRO A 232 -12.78 9.64 7.60
CA PRO A 232 -11.76 10.46 6.96
C PRO A 232 -12.11 11.96 7.05
N MET A 233 -11.13 12.76 7.47
CA MET A 233 -11.26 14.21 7.62
C MET A 233 -10.88 14.94 6.33
N VAL A 234 -11.02 16.27 6.31
CA VAL A 234 -10.76 17.14 5.13
C VAL A 234 -9.35 16.98 4.54
N GLY A 235 -8.40 16.43 5.31
CA GLY A 235 -7.05 16.09 4.84
C GLY A 235 -6.98 14.86 3.93
N VAL A 236 -8.01 14.01 3.84
CA VAL A 236 -8.03 12.85 2.95
C VAL A 236 -8.55 13.27 1.57
N TYR A 237 -7.85 12.88 0.51
CA TYR A 237 -8.24 13.21 -0.87
C TYR A 237 -8.15 11.99 -1.80
N GLY A 238 -8.78 12.13 -2.97
CA GLY A 238 -8.84 11.07 -3.97
C GLY A 238 -9.97 10.09 -3.70
N GLU A 239 -9.93 8.98 -4.43
CA GLU A 239 -10.87 7.87 -4.24
C GLU A 239 -10.56 7.17 -2.90
N LEU A 240 -11.60 6.89 -2.12
CA LEU A 240 -11.43 6.23 -0.83
C LEU A 240 -11.10 4.74 -1.04
N PRO A 241 -10.25 4.14 -0.18
CA PRO A 241 -9.98 2.72 -0.23
C PRO A 241 -11.24 1.87 -0.19
N ILE A 242 -11.28 0.89 -1.08
CA ILE A 242 -12.28 -0.18 -1.11
C ILE A 242 -11.58 -1.53 -1.01
N GLU A 243 -12.31 -2.52 -0.53
CA GLU A 243 -11.89 -3.92 -0.58
C GLU A 243 -12.52 -4.57 -1.81
N GLU A 244 -11.66 -5.05 -2.72
CA GLU A 244 -12.06 -5.74 -3.94
C GLU A 244 -10.93 -6.66 -4.44
N ILE A 245 -11.23 -7.51 -5.42
CA ILE A 245 -10.21 -8.22 -6.21
C ILE A 245 -9.76 -7.29 -7.34
N ASP A 246 -8.75 -6.47 -7.04
CA ASP A 246 -8.31 -5.41 -7.93
C ASP A 246 -7.49 -5.95 -9.12
N PHE A 247 -7.76 -5.42 -10.33
CA PHE A 247 -7.07 -5.74 -11.58
C PHE A 247 -6.43 -4.50 -12.23
N SER A 248 -6.45 -3.36 -11.54
CA SER A 248 -5.93 -2.07 -12.01
C SER A 248 -4.41 -2.12 -12.22
N TYR A 249 -3.93 -1.43 -13.24
CA TYR A 249 -2.52 -1.48 -13.65
C TYR A 249 -1.54 -0.99 -12.56
N ASP A 250 -1.98 -0.05 -11.73
CA ASP A 250 -1.24 0.62 -10.67
C ASP A 250 -1.43 -0.01 -9.28
N SER A 251 -2.26 -1.05 -9.17
CA SER A 251 -2.48 -1.77 -7.93
C SER A 251 -1.33 -2.71 -7.57
N THR A 252 -1.15 -2.92 -6.28
CA THR A 252 -0.02 -3.71 -5.74
C THR A 252 -0.22 -5.21 -5.90
N TYR A 253 -1.47 -5.68 -5.90
CA TYR A 253 -1.80 -7.10 -6.00
C TYR A 253 -2.42 -7.51 -7.34
N SER A 254 -2.69 -6.56 -8.24
CA SER A 254 -3.37 -6.85 -9.51
C SER A 254 -2.61 -7.82 -10.40
N GLN A 255 -1.28 -7.79 -10.40
CA GLN A 255 -0.48 -8.73 -11.18
C GLN A 255 -0.79 -10.18 -10.79
N TYR A 256 -0.90 -10.46 -9.49
CA TYR A 256 -1.22 -11.80 -9.00
C TYR A 256 -2.65 -12.20 -9.36
N ASN A 257 -3.59 -11.26 -9.34
CA ASN A 257 -4.97 -11.51 -9.76
C ASN A 257 -5.06 -11.81 -11.27
N TRP A 258 -4.35 -11.05 -12.11
CA TRP A 258 -4.22 -11.36 -13.54
C TRP A 258 -3.58 -12.71 -13.79
N GLU A 259 -2.54 -13.06 -13.01
CA GLU A 259 -1.91 -14.38 -13.12
C GLU A 259 -2.87 -15.50 -12.73
N LEU A 260 -3.57 -15.36 -11.60
CA LEU A 260 -4.46 -16.37 -11.04
C LEU A 260 -5.69 -16.62 -11.93
N PHE A 261 -6.38 -15.56 -12.37
CA PHE A 261 -7.67 -15.68 -13.05
C PHE A 261 -7.57 -15.74 -14.58
N PHE A 262 -6.45 -15.32 -15.17
CA PHE A 262 -6.30 -15.28 -16.63
C PHE A 262 -5.06 -16.01 -17.14
N HIS A 263 -3.85 -15.63 -16.70
CA HIS A 263 -2.63 -16.17 -17.33
C HIS A 263 -2.40 -17.65 -17.01
N ILE A 264 -2.62 -18.10 -15.78
CA ILE A 264 -2.46 -19.50 -15.40
C ILE A 264 -3.49 -20.38 -16.13
N PRO A 265 -4.81 -20.08 -16.10
CA PRO A 265 -5.79 -20.88 -16.84
C PRO A 265 -5.50 -20.94 -18.34
N LEU A 266 -5.10 -19.80 -18.95
CA LEU A 266 -4.75 -19.75 -20.37
C LEU A 266 -3.53 -20.61 -20.69
N LEU A 267 -2.47 -20.53 -19.87
CA LEU A 267 -1.26 -21.34 -20.05
C LEU A 267 -1.56 -22.84 -19.99
N ILE A 268 -2.38 -23.26 -19.02
CA ILE A 268 -2.76 -24.67 -18.87
C ILE A 268 -3.61 -25.12 -20.06
N ALA A 269 -4.59 -24.32 -20.47
CA ALA A 269 -5.45 -24.62 -21.61
C ALA A 269 -4.64 -24.79 -22.91
N VAL A 270 -3.74 -23.85 -23.21
CA VAL A 270 -2.85 -23.91 -24.39
C VAL A 270 -1.96 -25.14 -24.32
N ARG A 271 -1.34 -25.42 -23.17
CA ARG A 271 -0.46 -26.57 -23.03
C ARG A 271 -1.19 -27.90 -23.18
N LEU A 272 -2.43 -28.00 -22.71
CA LEU A 272 -3.27 -29.18 -22.91
C LEU A 272 -3.67 -29.34 -24.38
N SER A 273 -4.00 -28.23 -25.05
CA SER A 273 -4.34 -28.19 -26.47
C SER A 273 -3.16 -28.65 -27.35
N ASP A 274 -1.95 -28.17 -27.07
CA ASP A 274 -0.71 -28.59 -27.74
C ASP A 274 -0.47 -30.11 -27.62
N ASN A 275 -0.90 -30.70 -26.51
CA ASN A 275 -0.81 -32.13 -26.24
C ASN A 275 -2.07 -32.91 -26.65
N GLN A 276 -2.93 -32.32 -27.50
CA GLN A 276 -4.15 -32.93 -28.04
C GLN A 276 -5.18 -33.37 -26.98
N ARG A 277 -5.09 -32.85 -25.76
CA ARG A 277 -6.07 -33.09 -24.68
C ARG A 277 -7.19 -32.05 -24.75
N PHE A 278 -7.95 -32.08 -25.84
CA PHE A 278 -8.92 -31.02 -26.17
C PHE A 278 -10.05 -30.87 -25.15
N GLU A 279 -10.56 -31.97 -24.59
CA GLU A 279 -11.63 -31.91 -23.58
C GLU A 279 -11.16 -31.18 -22.31
N ASP A 280 -9.97 -31.51 -21.83
CA ASP A 280 -9.40 -30.86 -20.65
C ASP A 280 -9.03 -29.41 -20.95
N ALA A 281 -8.44 -29.13 -22.13
CA ALA A 281 -8.14 -27.77 -22.56
C ALA A 281 -9.41 -26.91 -22.58
N MET A 282 -10.53 -27.44 -23.08
CA MET A 282 -11.82 -26.74 -23.12
C MET A 282 -12.33 -26.40 -21.73
N LYS A 283 -12.20 -27.30 -20.74
CA LYS A 283 -12.54 -27.00 -19.34
C LYS A 283 -11.76 -25.78 -18.82
N TRP A 284 -10.46 -25.70 -19.12
CA TRP A 284 -9.64 -24.56 -18.70
C TRP A 284 -9.95 -23.26 -19.44
N PHE A 285 -10.25 -23.32 -20.75
CA PHE A 285 -10.75 -22.16 -21.50
C PHE A 285 -12.07 -21.64 -20.92
N HIS A 286 -12.97 -22.53 -20.49
CA HIS A 286 -14.24 -22.16 -19.87
C HIS A 286 -14.12 -21.50 -18.49
N TYR A 287 -12.94 -21.49 -17.84
CA TYR A 287 -12.69 -20.61 -16.69
C TYR A 287 -12.52 -19.13 -17.08
N ILE A 288 -12.18 -18.85 -18.33
CA ILE A 288 -11.98 -17.49 -18.85
C ILE A 288 -13.21 -17.04 -19.64
N PHE A 289 -13.63 -17.87 -20.60
CA PHE A 289 -14.71 -17.58 -21.54
C PHE A 289 -15.58 -18.82 -21.77
N ASP A 290 -16.87 -18.68 -21.47
CA ASP A 290 -17.85 -19.75 -21.59
C ASP A 290 -19.04 -19.29 -22.43
N PRO A 291 -19.12 -19.68 -23.71
CA PRO A 291 -20.20 -19.27 -24.59
C PRO A 291 -21.53 -19.96 -24.26
N THR A 292 -21.53 -20.96 -23.38
CA THR A 292 -22.72 -21.74 -23.00
C THR A 292 -23.43 -21.17 -21.77
N LEU A 293 -22.87 -20.12 -21.16
CA LEU A 293 -23.37 -19.55 -19.92
C LEU A 293 -24.77 -18.94 -20.09
N VAL A 294 -25.73 -19.48 -19.34
CA VAL A 294 -27.10 -18.96 -19.21
C VAL A 294 -27.20 -18.22 -17.88
N PRO A 295 -27.41 -16.89 -17.89
CA PRO A 295 -27.49 -16.10 -16.67
C PRO A 295 -28.83 -16.32 -15.96
N GLU A 296 -28.86 -16.18 -14.64
CA GLU A 296 -30.11 -16.17 -13.87
C GLU A 296 -31.02 -14.99 -14.27
N ASP A 297 -30.42 -13.82 -14.52
CA ASP A 297 -31.11 -12.61 -14.98
C ASP A 297 -30.43 -12.04 -16.24
N PRO A 298 -31.03 -12.25 -17.43
CA PRO A 298 -30.49 -11.73 -18.69
C PRO A 298 -30.34 -10.20 -18.77
N ASN A 299 -31.09 -9.44 -17.96
CA ASN A 299 -31.01 -7.97 -17.97
C ASN A 299 -29.79 -7.46 -17.19
N LYS A 300 -29.39 -8.18 -16.12
CA LYS A 300 -28.19 -7.84 -15.34
C LYS A 300 -26.91 -8.29 -16.03
N GLU A 301 -26.99 -9.36 -16.80
CA GLU A 301 -25.84 -9.98 -17.47
C GLU A 301 -26.09 -10.10 -18.98
N PRO A 302 -26.03 -8.98 -19.72
CA PRO A 302 -26.32 -8.98 -21.15
C PRO A 302 -25.22 -9.68 -21.95
N ALA A 303 -25.62 -10.28 -23.08
CA ALA A 303 -24.67 -10.71 -24.09
C ALA A 303 -24.05 -9.48 -24.79
N PRO A 304 -22.75 -9.52 -25.17
CA PRO A 304 -21.82 -10.65 -25.06
C PRO A 304 -21.03 -10.69 -23.74
N ALA A 305 -21.19 -9.70 -22.85
CA ALA A 305 -20.38 -9.57 -21.64
C ALA A 305 -20.45 -10.82 -20.75
N ARG A 306 -21.65 -11.38 -20.57
CA ARG A 306 -21.91 -12.57 -19.71
C ARG A 306 -21.05 -13.80 -19.98
N TYR A 307 -20.49 -13.94 -21.17
CA TYR A 307 -19.66 -15.09 -21.53
C TYR A 307 -18.25 -15.00 -20.93
N TRP A 308 -17.82 -13.81 -20.51
CA TRP A 308 -16.54 -13.59 -19.85
C TRP A 308 -16.68 -13.79 -18.34
N LYS A 309 -15.88 -14.69 -17.77
CA LYS A 309 -15.87 -14.97 -16.31
C LYS A 309 -14.88 -14.12 -15.53
N VAL A 310 -13.90 -13.53 -16.21
CA VAL A 310 -12.89 -12.64 -15.62
C VAL A 310 -13.44 -11.21 -15.58
N ARG A 311 -13.50 -10.60 -14.38
CA ARG A 311 -14.14 -9.29 -14.12
C ARG A 311 -13.72 -8.18 -15.10
N PRO A 312 -12.42 -7.93 -15.34
CA PRO A 312 -11.98 -6.98 -16.35
C PRO A 312 -12.57 -7.17 -17.74
N PHE A 313 -12.82 -8.41 -18.18
CA PHE A 313 -13.38 -8.70 -19.50
C PHE A 313 -14.90 -8.59 -19.51
N PHE A 314 -15.56 -8.94 -18.41
CA PHE A 314 -16.99 -8.75 -18.21
C PHE A 314 -17.37 -7.25 -18.23
N GLU A 315 -16.59 -6.42 -17.54
CA GLU A 315 -16.83 -4.98 -17.43
C GLU A 315 -16.25 -4.19 -18.61
N ALA A 316 -15.37 -4.81 -19.41
CA ALA A 316 -14.69 -4.14 -20.50
C ALA A 316 -15.68 -3.61 -21.56
N LYS A 317 -15.50 -2.33 -21.88
CA LYS A 317 -16.04 -1.70 -23.10
C LYS A 317 -14.88 -1.41 -24.04
N PRO A 318 -14.35 -2.43 -24.76
CA PRO A 318 -13.16 -2.26 -25.57
C PRO A 318 -13.37 -1.18 -26.62
N LYS A 319 -12.61 -0.08 -26.51
CA LYS A 319 -12.67 1.03 -27.46
C LYS A 319 -12.06 0.62 -28.78
N ARG A 320 -12.73 0.94 -29.89
CA ARG A 320 -12.17 0.77 -31.25
C ARG A 320 -10.96 1.70 -31.42
N ILE A 321 -10.04 1.29 -32.29
CA ILE A 321 -8.83 2.08 -32.58
C ILE A 321 -9.16 3.51 -33.05
N GLN A 322 -10.23 3.70 -33.81
CA GLN A 322 -10.69 5.02 -34.26
C GLN A 322 -11.03 5.96 -33.09
N ILE A 323 -11.63 5.42 -32.03
CA ILE A 323 -11.98 6.18 -30.82
C ILE A 323 -10.70 6.55 -30.07
N LEU A 324 -9.73 5.62 -29.99
CA LEU A 324 -8.44 5.89 -29.37
C LEU A 324 -7.65 6.97 -30.12
N MET A 325 -7.64 6.95 -31.45
CA MET A 325 -7.00 8.01 -32.26
C MET A 325 -7.67 9.37 -32.06
N LYS A 326 -9.02 9.40 -31.93
CA LYS A 326 -9.75 10.63 -31.61
C LYS A 326 -9.36 11.20 -30.24
N LEU A 327 -9.25 10.35 -29.22
CA LEU A 327 -8.85 10.77 -27.87
C LEU A 327 -7.41 11.31 -27.83
N LEU A 328 -6.51 10.69 -28.59
CA LEU A 328 -5.13 11.17 -28.73
C LEU A 328 -5.07 12.56 -29.39
N ASN A 329 -5.82 12.77 -30.47
CA ASN A 329 -5.92 14.09 -31.10
C ASN A 329 -6.56 15.16 -30.19
N GLN A 330 -7.32 14.75 -29.17
CA GLN A 330 -7.94 15.63 -28.19
C GLN A 330 -7.01 15.93 -26.98
N GLY A 331 -5.80 15.38 -26.95
CA GLY A 331 -4.84 15.61 -25.86
C GLY A 331 -5.25 14.94 -24.54
N ASP A 332 -5.90 13.77 -24.62
CA ASP A 332 -6.27 13.01 -23.42
C ASP A 332 -5.02 12.53 -22.67
N LYS A 333 -4.80 13.07 -21.45
CA LYS A 333 -3.62 12.78 -20.64
C LYS A 333 -3.45 11.30 -20.28
N ALA A 334 -4.54 10.54 -20.20
CA ALA A 334 -4.44 9.11 -19.91
C ALA A 334 -3.93 8.35 -21.15
N MET A 335 -4.39 8.72 -22.33
CA MET A 335 -3.90 8.18 -23.60
C MET A 335 -2.43 8.54 -23.84
N ASP A 336 -2.01 9.78 -23.56
CA ASP A 336 -0.61 10.20 -23.70
C ASP A 336 0.34 9.37 -22.84
N LYS A 337 -0.08 9.04 -21.61
CA LYS A 337 0.68 8.14 -20.72
C LYS A 337 0.80 6.74 -21.33
N GLN A 338 -0.25 6.21 -21.95
CA GLN A 338 -0.19 4.89 -22.60
C GLN A 338 0.79 4.89 -23.77
N VAL A 339 0.79 5.95 -24.59
CA VAL A 339 1.71 6.09 -25.73
C VAL A 339 3.15 6.20 -25.23
N THR A 340 3.41 7.04 -24.23
CA THR A 340 4.74 7.17 -23.61
C THR A 340 5.24 5.82 -23.08
N GLN A 341 4.36 5.03 -22.47
CA GLN A 341 4.71 3.71 -21.93
C GLN A 341 5.03 2.71 -23.05
N TRP A 342 4.30 2.77 -24.16
CA TRP A 342 4.57 1.98 -25.36
C TRP A 342 5.89 2.38 -26.03
N GLU A 343 6.16 3.68 -26.20
CA GLU A 343 7.41 4.19 -26.77
C GLU A 343 8.64 3.72 -25.98
N LYS A 344 8.53 3.66 -24.65
CA LYS A 344 9.59 3.13 -23.78
C LYS A 344 9.74 1.60 -23.85
N ASN A 345 8.70 0.87 -24.27
CA ASN A 345 8.67 -0.59 -24.28
C ASN A 345 8.06 -1.15 -25.59
N PRO A 346 8.62 -0.84 -26.77
CA PRO A 346 7.96 -1.07 -28.05
C PRO A 346 7.74 -2.56 -28.37
N PHE A 347 8.60 -3.44 -27.86
CA PHE A 347 8.57 -4.89 -28.12
C PHE A 347 8.07 -5.72 -26.93
N LYS A 348 7.35 -5.11 -25.98
CA LYS A 348 6.73 -5.83 -24.85
C LYS A 348 5.21 -5.87 -25.02
N PRO A 349 4.64 -6.89 -25.72
CA PRO A 349 3.22 -6.93 -26.05
C PRO A 349 2.31 -6.90 -24.82
N HIS A 350 2.71 -7.56 -23.72
CA HIS A 350 1.96 -7.55 -22.45
C HIS A 350 1.81 -6.16 -21.82
N VAL A 351 2.76 -5.23 -22.04
CA VAL A 351 2.67 -3.86 -21.52
C VAL A 351 1.48 -3.14 -22.15
N ILE A 352 1.29 -3.29 -23.46
CA ILE A 352 0.14 -2.72 -24.17
C ILE A 352 -1.14 -3.48 -23.83
N ALA A 353 -1.08 -4.81 -23.77
CA ALA A 353 -2.27 -5.63 -23.52
C ALA A 353 -2.88 -5.39 -22.13
N ARG A 354 -2.06 -5.11 -21.10
CA ARG A 354 -2.55 -4.70 -19.76
C ARG A 354 -3.24 -3.34 -19.78
N LEU A 355 -2.81 -2.41 -20.63
CA LEU A 355 -3.44 -1.09 -20.79
C LEU A 355 -4.68 -1.15 -21.71
N ARG A 356 -4.69 -2.10 -22.64
CA ARG A 356 -5.74 -2.31 -23.63
C ARG A 356 -6.25 -3.73 -23.50
N ILE A 357 -7.10 -3.93 -22.50
CA ILE A 357 -7.69 -5.22 -22.11
C ILE A 357 -8.28 -5.99 -23.32
N GLY A 358 -8.81 -5.28 -24.33
CA GLY A 358 -9.32 -5.91 -25.55
C GLY A 358 -8.29 -6.68 -26.39
N ALA A 359 -6.98 -6.53 -26.13
CA ALA A 359 -5.95 -7.39 -26.73
C ALA A 359 -5.96 -8.79 -26.12
N TYR A 360 -6.13 -8.90 -24.79
CA TYR A 360 -6.25 -10.19 -24.11
C TYR A 360 -7.54 -10.91 -24.46
N MET A 361 -8.64 -10.19 -24.66
CA MET A 361 -9.92 -10.78 -25.10
C MET A 361 -9.86 -11.38 -26.52
N LYS A 362 -8.83 -11.08 -27.30
CA LYS A 362 -8.64 -11.59 -28.68
C LYS A 362 -7.54 -12.65 -28.78
N THR A 363 -6.81 -12.91 -27.69
CA THR A 363 -5.80 -13.97 -27.60
C THR A 363 -6.54 -15.28 -27.40
#